data_AF-A0A553WJ38-F1
#
_entry.id   AF-A0A553WJ38-F1
#
_cell.length_a   1.000
_cell.length_b   1.000
_cell.length_c   1.000
_cell.angle_alpha   90.00
_cell.angle_beta   90.00
_cell.angle_gamma   90.00
#
_symmetry.space_group_name_H-M   'P 1'
#
loop_
_entity.id
_entity.type
_entity.pdbx_description
1 polymer ?
#
loop_
_entity_poly.entity_id
_entity_poly.type
_entity_poly.pdbx_seq_one_letter_code
_entity_poly.pdbx_strand_id
1 'polypeptide(L)'
;MSYPKSTRPASGRGAIENRVPVRFNLPDRILDGDWLDEREWQDGGAPRLRTTVTEEHPKSILSFNASPDLPFDRSVNAYRGCEHGCIYCYARPSHAFHDLSPGLDFESRLFAKPQAAALLRKTLAKKGYQPEPIAIGTNTDPYQPIERTYRITRQILEVMVETRHPIVITTKSAKVVDDVLLLADLAKDNLTGVALSVTTLDGKLARILEPRASSPHKRLEAVRLLADAGVYVHVNIAPIIPAITDTEIEDLVAAAAEFGAQSVSWIPIRLPHEVAPLFREWLYTHFPDRAAKVMNIIRDLRGGKDNDPAFFSRMRGTGSWAELIRTRMRIAKNRYGLGSSKWSVRSDLFVPPNVSGQLNLF
;
A
#
# COMPACT_ATOMS: atom_id res chain seq x y z
N MET A 1 6.94 4.84 -32.33
CA MET A 1 5.84 4.02 -31.78
C MET A 1 4.64 4.92 -31.61
N SER A 2 3.66 4.79 -32.51
CA SER A 2 2.37 5.47 -32.39
C SER A 2 1.60 4.82 -31.23
N TYR A 3 1.38 5.56 -30.14
CA TYR A 3 0.48 5.12 -29.09
C TYR A 3 -0.97 5.18 -29.63
N PRO A 4 -1.78 4.10 -29.51
CA PRO A 4 -3.16 4.11 -29.98
C PRO A 4 -3.99 5.18 -29.27
N LYS A 5 -5.03 5.67 -29.96
CA LYS A 5 -5.95 6.70 -29.46
C LYS A 5 -6.54 6.27 -28.10
N SER A 6 -6.42 7.17 -27.12
CA SER A 6 -6.93 7.11 -25.75
C SER A 6 -8.22 6.29 -25.61
N THR A 7 -8.09 5.11 -24.99
CA THR A 7 -9.19 4.49 -24.26
C THR A 7 -9.47 5.38 -23.05
N ARG A 8 -10.75 5.70 -22.79
CA ARG A 8 -11.11 6.44 -21.56
C ARG A 8 -10.80 5.54 -20.35
N PRO A 9 -10.16 6.07 -19.29
CA PRO A 9 -9.92 5.30 -18.07
C PRO A 9 -11.24 4.74 -17.52
N ALA A 10 -11.25 3.47 -17.11
CA ALA A 10 -12.40 2.92 -16.41
C ALA A 10 -12.61 3.69 -15.10
N SER A 11 -13.84 4.15 -14.85
CA SER A 11 -14.16 4.94 -13.65
C SER A 11 -13.83 4.16 -12.37
N GLY A 12 -13.06 4.78 -11.48
CA GLY A 12 -12.67 4.16 -10.20
C GLY A 12 -11.55 3.11 -10.33
N ARG A 13 -10.83 3.10 -11.45
CA ARG A 13 -9.73 2.19 -11.74
C ARG A 13 -8.45 2.97 -12.06
N GLY A 14 -7.30 2.44 -11.66
CA GLY A 14 -6.04 3.17 -11.76
C GLY A 14 -5.23 2.81 -13.00
N ALA A 15 -5.25 1.54 -13.39
CA ALA A 15 -4.68 1.10 -14.67
C ALA A 15 -5.60 1.52 -15.82
N ILE A 16 -5.00 1.97 -16.92
CA ILE A 16 -5.74 2.35 -18.15
C ILE A 16 -5.99 1.09 -18.98
N GLU A 17 -4.98 0.26 -19.16
CA GLU A 17 -5.05 -1.01 -19.89
C GLU A 17 -4.87 -2.24 -18.97
N ASN A 18 -5.31 -3.42 -19.46
CA ASN A 18 -5.21 -4.71 -18.78
C ASN A 18 -4.30 -5.69 -19.53
N ARG A 19 -3.08 -5.27 -19.90
CA ARG A 19 -2.15 -6.10 -20.68
C ARG A 19 -1.73 -7.36 -19.92
N VAL A 20 -1.62 -8.48 -20.63
CA VAL A 20 -1.06 -9.72 -20.08
C VAL A 20 0.44 -9.54 -19.81
N PRO A 21 0.98 -10.07 -18.70
CA PRO A 21 2.41 -10.01 -18.42
C PRO A 21 3.25 -10.75 -19.46
N VAL A 22 4.22 -10.05 -20.05
CA VAL A 22 5.21 -10.67 -20.93
C VAL A 22 6.31 -11.43 -20.17
N ARG A 23 6.47 -11.18 -18.86
CA ARG A 23 7.57 -11.72 -18.04
C ARG A 23 7.58 -13.25 -17.96
N PHE A 24 6.41 -13.88 -18.03
CA PHE A 24 6.26 -15.33 -17.94
C PHE A 24 5.78 -15.97 -19.26
N ASN A 25 5.89 -15.23 -20.38
CA ASN A 25 5.52 -15.68 -21.71
C ASN A 25 4.08 -16.26 -21.79
N LEU A 26 3.14 -15.57 -21.14
CA LEU A 26 1.75 -15.99 -21.13
C LEU A 26 1.11 -15.74 -22.50
N PRO A 27 0.30 -16.68 -23.02
CA PRO A 27 -0.45 -16.45 -24.24
C PRO A 27 -1.41 -15.28 -24.04
N ASP A 28 -1.39 -14.35 -25.00
CA ASP A 28 -2.28 -13.19 -24.98
C ASP A 28 -3.74 -13.69 -24.99
N ARG A 29 -4.55 -13.22 -24.04
CA ARG A 29 -5.96 -13.59 -23.96
C ARG A 29 -6.78 -12.49 -24.59
N ILE A 30 -7.15 -12.71 -25.85
CA ILE A 30 -8.18 -11.91 -26.51
C ILE A 30 -9.52 -12.51 -26.06
N LEU A 31 -10.35 -11.70 -25.41
CA LEU A 31 -11.74 -12.09 -25.18
C LEU A 31 -12.40 -12.15 -26.56
N ASP A 32 -12.76 -13.36 -26.99
CA ASP A 32 -13.61 -13.57 -28.15
C ASP A 32 -15.02 -13.17 -27.72
N GLY A 33 -15.36 -11.90 -27.95
CA GLY A 33 -16.67 -11.38 -27.58
C GLY A 33 -17.76 -12.10 -28.39
N ASP A 34 -18.85 -12.46 -27.74
CA ASP A 34 -19.99 -13.07 -28.44
C ASP A 34 -21.06 -12.02 -28.83
N TRP A 35 -22.07 -12.44 -29.59
CA TRP A 35 -23.19 -11.59 -29.99
C TRP A 35 -24.02 -11.04 -28.79
N LEU A 36 -23.90 -11.62 -27.59
CA LEU A 36 -24.53 -11.11 -26.36
C LEU A 36 -23.72 -9.95 -25.77
N ASP A 37 -22.39 -9.98 -25.88
CA ASP A 37 -21.50 -8.86 -25.52
C ASP A 37 -21.74 -7.62 -26.41
N GLU A 38 -22.07 -7.83 -27.69
CA GLU A 38 -22.45 -6.75 -28.62
C GLU A 38 -23.82 -6.13 -28.32
N ARG A 39 -24.76 -6.91 -27.75
CA ARG A 39 -26.08 -6.39 -27.34
C ARG A 39 -26.00 -5.42 -26.17
N GLU A 40 -25.11 -5.66 -25.22
CA GLU A 40 -24.88 -4.69 -24.13
C GLU A 40 -24.40 -3.34 -24.69
N TRP A 41 -23.60 -3.35 -25.77
CA TRP A 41 -23.08 -2.14 -26.40
C TRP A 41 -24.14 -1.25 -27.06
N GLN A 42 -25.27 -1.84 -27.51
CA GLN A 42 -26.34 -1.11 -28.21
C GLN A 42 -27.30 -0.38 -27.25
N ASP A 43 -27.51 -0.89 -26.04
CA ASP A 43 -28.55 -0.38 -25.12
C ASP A 43 -28.04 0.15 -23.75
N GLY A 44 -26.75 0.07 -23.45
CA GLY A 44 -26.18 0.64 -22.22
C GLY A 44 -24.66 0.68 -22.23
N GLY A 45 -24.03 1.77 -21.80
CA GLY A 45 -22.56 1.88 -21.83
C GLY A 45 -21.84 0.69 -21.19
N ALA A 46 -20.61 0.41 -21.65
CA ALA A 46 -19.81 -0.77 -21.26
C ALA A 46 -19.95 -1.16 -19.77
N PRO A 47 -20.12 -2.46 -19.45
CA PRO A 47 -20.40 -2.91 -18.10
C PRO A 47 -19.29 -2.46 -17.14
N ARG A 48 -19.70 -1.95 -15.97
CA ARG A 48 -18.76 -1.52 -14.93
C ARG A 48 -17.93 -2.71 -14.49
N LEU A 49 -16.59 -2.61 -14.61
CA LEU A 49 -15.67 -3.64 -14.13
C LEU A 49 -15.86 -3.89 -12.63
N ARG A 50 -16.48 -5.02 -12.28
CA ARG A 50 -16.75 -5.44 -10.90
C ARG A 50 -15.52 -6.08 -10.27
N THR A 51 -15.38 -5.92 -8.95
CA THR A 51 -14.36 -6.64 -8.19
C THR A 51 -14.87 -8.04 -7.86
N THR A 52 -14.10 -9.07 -8.15
CA THR A 52 -14.31 -10.46 -7.71
C THR A 52 -13.28 -10.82 -6.65
N VAL A 53 -13.66 -11.69 -5.70
CA VAL A 53 -12.79 -12.14 -4.62
C VAL A 53 -12.81 -13.66 -4.56
N THR A 54 -11.63 -14.27 -4.61
CA THR A 54 -11.45 -15.71 -4.42
C THR A 54 -10.92 -15.97 -3.01
N GLU A 55 -11.53 -16.89 -2.27
CA GLU A 55 -11.04 -17.27 -0.96
C GLU A 55 -9.90 -18.29 -1.07
N GLU A 56 -8.77 -17.99 -0.44
CA GLU A 56 -7.60 -18.85 -0.35
C GLU A 56 -7.49 -19.49 1.05
N HIS A 57 -7.02 -20.73 1.06
CA HIS A 57 -6.74 -21.50 2.28
C HIS A 57 -5.25 -21.85 2.38
N PRO A 58 -4.37 -20.87 2.70
CA PRO A 58 -2.95 -21.12 2.78
C PRO A 58 -2.59 -21.96 4.01
N LYS A 59 -1.45 -22.67 3.96
CA LYS A 59 -0.94 -23.44 5.11
C LYS A 59 -0.22 -22.57 6.16
N SER A 60 0.22 -21.37 5.77
CA SER A 60 0.87 -20.38 6.62
C SER A 60 0.43 -18.97 6.24
N ILE A 61 0.53 -18.04 7.19
CA ILE A 61 0.15 -16.63 6.97
C ILE A 61 1.33 -15.66 7.08
N LEU A 62 2.37 -16.00 7.84
CA LEU A 62 3.59 -15.20 7.93
C LEU A 62 4.42 -15.34 6.65
N SER A 63 4.85 -14.22 6.11
CA SER A 63 5.83 -14.11 5.02
C SER A 63 7.09 -13.43 5.55
N PHE A 64 8.27 -13.97 5.21
CA PHE A 64 9.55 -13.46 5.68
C PHE A 64 10.33 -12.77 4.55
N ASN A 65 11.19 -11.82 4.91
CA ASN A 65 12.06 -11.09 4.02
C ASN A 65 13.42 -10.84 4.68
N ALA A 66 14.47 -10.72 3.87
CA ALA A 66 15.83 -10.45 4.33
C ALA A 66 16.32 -9.06 3.88
N SER A 67 15.41 -8.10 3.73
CA SER A 67 15.77 -6.80 3.18
C SER A 67 16.43 -5.91 4.23
N PRO A 68 17.64 -5.38 4.00
CA PRO A 68 18.30 -4.48 4.94
C PRO A 68 17.67 -3.07 4.97
N ASP A 69 16.75 -2.77 4.05
CA ASP A 69 16.07 -1.48 3.99
C ASP A 69 14.82 -1.41 4.87
N LEU A 70 14.35 -2.55 5.38
CA LEU A 70 13.11 -2.66 6.15
C LEU A 70 13.44 -2.89 7.63
N PRO A 71 12.72 -2.24 8.56
CA PRO A 71 12.94 -2.43 10.00
C PRO A 71 12.27 -3.71 10.54
N PHE A 72 11.81 -4.61 9.66
CA PHE A 72 11.12 -5.85 10.01
C PHE A 72 11.48 -6.98 9.04
N ASP A 73 11.50 -8.20 9.55
CA ASP A 73 11.77 -9.41 8.76
C ASP A 73 10.49 -10.14 8.35
N ARG A 74 9.34 -9.86 8.96
CA ARG A 74 8.09 -10.63 8.78
C ARG A 74 6.87 -9.75 8.57
N SER A 75 5.90 -10.31 7.83
CA SER A 75 4.64 -9.62 7.52
C SER A 75 3.46 -10.57 7.41
N VAL A 76 2.26 -10.01 7.58
CA VAL A 76 0.99 -10.66 7.33
C VAL A 76 0.24 -9.91 6.25
N ASN A 77 -0.17 -10.63 5.21
CA ASN A 77 -1.01 -10.10 4.14
C ASN A 77 -2.32 -10.88 4.10
N ALA A 78 -3.39 -10.29 4.62
CA ALA A 78 -4.75 -10.85 4.64
C ALA A 78 -5.33 -11.05 3.22
N TYR A 79 -4.83 -10.27 2.26
CA TYR A 79 -5.31 -10.25 0.88
C TYR A 79 -4.17 -10.44 -0.12
N ARG A 80 -4.54 -10.66 -1.39
CA ARG A 80 -3.67 -10.44 -2.55
C ARG A 80 -4.40 -9.58 -3.58
N GLY A 81 -3.66 -8.67 -4.19
CA GLY A 81 -4.24 -7.56 -4.95
C GLY A 81 -4.71 -6.44 -4.02
N CYS A 82 -5.09 -5.31 -4.61
CA CYS A 82 -5.57 -4.19 -3.83
C CYS A 82 -6.58 -3.35 -4.61
N GLU A 83 -7.79 -3.24 -4.07
CA GLU A 83 -8.87 -2.45 -4.65
C GLU A 83 -8.59 -0.95 -4.72
N HIS A 84 -7.62 -0.42 -3.97
CA HIS A 84 -7.24 0.99 -4.04
C HIS A 84 -6.82 1.42 -5.46
N GLY A 85 -6.26 0.49 -6.24
CA GLY A 85 -5.91 0.72 -7.63
C GLY A 85 -4.79 1.73 -7.83
N CYS A 86 -3.87 1.92 -6.88
CA CYS A 86 -2.80 2.90 -7.06
C CYS A 86 -1.94 2.56 -8.28
N ILE A 87 -1.84 3.45 -9.27
CA ILE A 87 -1.14 3.15 -10.54
C ILE A 87 0.35 2.86 -10.33
N TYR A 88 0.96 3.53 -9.36
CA TYR A 88 2.38 3.39 -9.00
C TYR A 88 2.67 2.21 -8.06
N CYS A 89 1.68 1.36 -7.75
CA CYS A 89 1.82 0.32 -6.73
C CYS A 89 2.88 -0.72 -7.11
N TYR A 90 3.94 -0.80 -6.32
CA TYR A 90 5.05 -1.74 -6.53
C TYR A 90 4.63 -3.21 -6.42
N ALA A 91 3.46 -3.49 -5.82
CA ALA A 91 2.92 -4.83 -5.65
C ALA A 91 2.16 -5.35 -6.87
N ARG A 92 1.81 -4.50 -7.85
CA ARG A 92 1.14 -4.91 -9.10
C ARG A 92 1.78 -6.13 -9.78
N PRO A 93 3.11 -6.24 -9.87
CA PRO A 93 3.78 -7.41 -10.44
C PRO A 93 3.51 -8.75 -9.74
N SER A 94 2.88 -8.77 -8.55
CA SER A 94 2.54 -10.03 -7.87
C SER A 94 1.46 -10.81 -8.61
N HIS A 95 0.55 -10.12 -9.31
CA HIS A 95 -0.53 -10.78 -10.06
C HIS A 95 -0.02 -11.56 -11.27
N ALA A 96 1.14 -11.18 -11.81
CA ALA A 96 1.75 -11.91 -12.90
C ALA A 96 2.15 -13.34 -12.52
N PHE A 97 2.38 -13.64 -11.23
CA PHE A 97 2.64 -15.02 -10.76
C PHE A 97 1.37 -15.89 -10.72
N HIS A 98 0.19 -15.30 -10.93
CA HIS A 98 -1.10 -15.97 -10.94
C HIS A 98 -1.73 -15.95 -12.34
N ASP A 99 -0.94 -15.67 -13.37
CA ASP A 99 -1.39 -15.51 -14.76
C ASP A 99 -2.48 -14.44 -14.92
N LEU A 100 -2.45 -13.44 -14.04
CA LEU A 100 -3.34 -12.29 -14.03
C LEU A 100 -2.58 -11.02 -14.40
N SER A 101 -3.27 -10.05 -14.99
CA SER A 101 -2.66 -8.76 -15.33
C SER A 101 -2.34 -7.90 -14.08
N PRO A 102 -1.12 -7.36 -13.98
CA PRO A 102 -0.74 -6.28 -13.06
C PRO A 102 -1.52 -4.97 -13.26
N GLY A 103 -2.26 -4.85 -14.37
CA GLY A 103 -3.15 -3.73 -14.68
C GLY A 103 -4.47 -3.81 -13.92
N LEU A 104 -5.58 -3.99 -14.64
CA LEU A 104 -6.93 -4.02 -14.05
C LEU A 104 -7.19 -5.28 -13.22
N ASP A 105 -6.62 -6.45 -13.53
CA ASP A 105 -6.85 -7.66 -12.71
C ASP A 105 -6.29 -7.50 -11.29
N PHE A 106 -5.18 -6.78 -11.10
CA PHE A 106 -4.62 -6.50 -9.76
C PHE A 106 -5.60 -5.81 -8.80
N GLU A 107 -6.48 -4.97 -9.34
CA GLU A 107 -7.43 -4.16 -8.58
C GLU A 107 -8.88 -4.64 -8.71
N SER A 108 -9.15 -5.63 -9.57
CA SER A 108 -10.48 -6.20 -9.78
C SER A 108 -10.59 -7.70 -9.46
N ARG A 109 -9.50 -8.47 -9.51
CA ARG A 109 -9.48 -9.91 -9.16
C ARG A 109 -8.63 -10.10 -7.92
N LEU A 110 -9.29 -10.11 -6.76
CA LEU A 110 -8.62 -10.17 -5.47
C LEU A 110 -8.68 -11.57 -4.88
N PHE A 111 -7.80 -11.80 -3.90
CA PHE A 111 -7.82 -13.01 -3.08
C PHE A 111 -7.92 -12.61 -1.61
N ALA A 112 -8.77 -13.31 -0.85
CA ALA A 112 -8.92 -13.13 0.59
C ALA A 112 -8.46 -14.39 1.32
N LYS A 113 -7.95 -14.25 2.54
CA LYS A 113 -7.54 -15.39 3.39
C LYS A 113 -8.35 -15.38 4.69
N PRO A 114 -9.62 -15.84 4.69
CA PRO A 114 -10.49 -15.74 5.86
C PRO A 114 -9.91 -16.38 7.13
N GLN A 115 -9.10 -17.43 6.99
CA GLN A 115 -8.48 -18.14 8.11
C GLN A 115 -7.16 -17.52 8.60
N ALA A 116 -6.78 -16.31 8.14
CA ALA A 116 -5.51 -15.69 8.46
C ALA A 116 -5.28 -15.55 9.98
N ALA A 117 -6.28 -15.13 10.75
CA ALA A 117 -6.18 -14.98 12.20
C ALA A 117 -5.97 -16.33 12.91
N ALA A 118 -6.69 -17.38 12.50
CA ALA A 118 -6.55 -18.73 13.05
C ALA A 118 -5.16 -19.32 12.75
N LEU A 119 -4.67 -19.15 11.51
CA LEU A 119 -3.33 -19.57 11.11
C LEU A 119 -2.23 -18.81 11.86
N LEU A 120 -2.45 -17.52 12.09
CA LEU A 120 -1.55 -16.68 12.87
C LEU A 120 -1.49 -17.19 14.31
N ARG A 121 -2.63 -17.35 14.98
CA ARG A 121 -2.72 -17.90 16.34
C ARG A 121 -1.97 -19.22 16.47
N LYS A 122 -2.20 -20.16 15.54
CA LYS A 122 -1.48 -21.45 15.50
C LYS A 122 0.03 -21.28 15.32
N THR A 123 0.46 -20.27 14.57
CA THR A 123 1.88 -19.99 14.35
C THR A 123 2.54 -19.42 15.60
N LEU A 124 1.87 -18.47 16.28
CA LEU A 124 2.35 -17.86 17.53
C LEU A 124 2.43 -18.87 18.68
N ALA A 125 1.60 -19.92 18.66
CA ALA A 125 1.63 -20.98 19.67
C ALA A 125 2.77 -22.00 19.53
N LYS A 126 3.58 -21.95 18.45
CA LYS A 126 4.63 -22.94 18.24
C LYS A 126 5.71 -22.82 19.33
N LYS A 127 6.15 -23.96 19.86
CA LYS A 127 7.27 -24.02 20.80
C LYS A 127 8.50 -23.36 20.19
N GLY A 128 9.10 -22.41 20.90
CA GLY A 128 10.29 -21.68 20.45
C GLY A 128 10.02 -20.51 19.50
N TYR A 129 8.75 -20.13 19.27
CA TYR A 129 8.43 -18.89 18.55
C TYR A 129 9.07 -17.68 19.24
N GLN A 130 9.79 -16.87 18.46
CA GLN A 130 10.42 -15.63 18.92
C GLN A 130 9.62 -14.42 18.40
N PRO A 131 9.03 -13.61 19.29
CA PRO A 131 8.25 -12.44 18.91
C PRO A 131 9.16 -11.37 18.29
N GLU A 132 8.76 -10.88 17.12
CA GLU A 132 9.37 -9.72 16.45
C GLU A 132 8.27 -8.96 15.72
N PRO A 133 8.41 -7.65 15.47
CA PRO A 133 7.36 -6.84 14.88
C PRO A 133 6.81 -7.42 13.58
N ILE A 134 5.51 -7.68 13.52
CA ILE A 134 4.84 -8.12 12.29
C ILE A 134 4.32 -6.91 11.53
N ALA A 135 4.78 -6.73 10.30
CA ALA A 135 4.25 -5.72 9.41
C ALA A 135 2.94 -6.16 8.74
N ILE A 136 1.92 -5.32 8.83
CA ILE A 136 0.65 -5.46 8.14
C ILE A 136 0.57 -4.34 7.10
N GLY A 137 0.16 -4.68 5.89
CA GLY A 137 0.02 -3.70 4.81
C GLY A 137 1.27 -3.51 3.96
N THR A 138 2.09 -4.55 3.83
CA THR A 138 3.31 -4.52 3.03
C THR A 138 2.99 -4.63 1.55
N ASN A 139 2.32 -5.70 1.11
CA ASN A 139 2.06 -5.97 -0.32
C ASN A 139 0.63 -5.59 -0.77
N THR A 140 -0.30 -5.51 0.17
CA THR A 140 -1.71 -5.18 -0.05
C THR A 140 -2.18 -4.25 1.07
N ASP A 141 -3.25 -3.50 0.87
CA ASP A 141 -3.78 -2.66 1.94
C ASP A 141 -4.73 -3.47 2.85
N PRO A 142 -4.53 -3.47 4.17
CA PRO A 142 -5.35 -4.25 5.10
C PRO A 142 -6.76 -3.68 5.26
N TYR A 143 -6.97 -2.41 4.88
CA TYR A 143 -8.22 -1.67 5.04
C TYR A 143 -8.83 -1.25 3.70
N GLN A 144 -8.53 -2.00 2.63
CA GLN A 144 -9.14 -1.82 1.31
C GLN A 144 -10.67 -2.04 1.35
N PRO A 145 -11.46 -1.57 0.35
CA PRO A 145 -12.92 -1.59 0.41
C PRO A 145 -13.57 -2.91 0.82
N ILE A 146 -13.10 -4.07 0.31
CA ILE A 146 -13.58 -5.41 0.69
C ILE A 146 -13.41 -5.78 2.18
N GLU A 147 -12.53 -5.10 2.92
CA GLU A 147 -12.37 -5.31 4.38
C GLU A 147 -13.67 -5.00 5.14
N ARG A 148 -14.57 -4.17 4.58
CA ARG A 148 -15.90 -3.91 5.18
C ARG A 148 -16.70 -5.21 5.38
N THR A 149 -16.53 -6.18 4.49
CA THR A 149 -17.24 -7.46 4.53
C THR A 149 -16.43 -8.51 5.29
N TYR A 150 -15.15 -8.65 4.94
CA TYR A 150 -14.31 -9.75 5.43
C TYR A 150 -13.82 -9.57 6.87
N ARG A 151 -13.50 -8.32 7.27
CA ARG A 151 -13.01 -7.97 8.62
C ARG A 151 -11.82 -8.83 9.09
N ILE A 152 -10.99 -9.32 8.17
CA ILE A 152 -9.86 -10.21 8.49
C ILE A 152 -8.76 -9.45 9.24
N THR A 153 -8.53 -8.19 8.90
CA THR A 153 -7.55 -7.35 9.61
C THR A 153 -7.94 -7.20 11.06
N ARG A 154 -9.23 -6.93 11.34
CA ARG A 154 -9.72 -6.86 12.71
C ARG A 154 -9.47 -8.15 13.48
N GLN A 155 -9.80 -9.31 12.90
CA GLN A 155 -9.56 -10.60 13.56
C GLN A 155 -8.07 -10.85 13.84
N ILE A 156 -7.19 -10.40 12.94
CA ILE A 156 -5.74 -10.41 13.18
C ILE A 156 -5.41 -9.53 14.39
N LEU A 157 -5.91 -8.29 14.45
CA LEU A 157 -5.67 -7.37 15.57
C LEU A 157 -6.15 -7.93 16.91
N GLU A 158 -7.30 -8.62 16.94
CA GLU A 158 -7.81 -9.29 18.13
C GLU A 158 -6.82 -10.36 18.65
N VAL A 159 -6.21 -11.14 17.75
CA VAL A 159 -5.14 -12.08 18.12
C VAL A 159 -3.89 -11.36 18.63
N MET A 160 -3.53 -10.22 18.03
CA MET A 160 -2.36 -9.44 18.46
C MET A 160 -2.57 -8.83 19.85
N VAL A 161 -3.78 -8.36 20.17
CA VAL A 161 -4.16 -7.87 21.51
C VAL A 161 -4.11 -9.01 22.52
N GLU A 162 -4.71 -10.17 22.22
CA GLU A 162 -4.69 -11.34 23.10
C GLU A 162 -3.26 -11.77 23.46
N THR A 163 -2.37 -11.78 22.46
CA THR A 163 -1.01 -12.30 22.59
C THR A 163 0.01 -11.23 22.96
N ARG A 164 -0.41 -9.97 23.12
CA ARG A 164 0.47 -8.79 23.30
C ARG A 164 1.61 -8.78 22.29
N HIS A 165 1.31 -9.16 21.05
CA HIS A 165 2.31 -9.31 20.00
C HIS A 165 2.53 -7.99 19.26
N PRO A 166 3.79 -7.54 19.05
CA PRO A 166 4.05 -6.29 18.34
C PRO A 166 3.63 -6.33 16.87
N ILE A 167 3.02 -5.23 16.43
CA ILE A 167 2.60 -5.06 15.05
C ILE A 167 2.83 -3.65 14.54
N VAL A 168 3.09 -3.54 13.24
CA VAL A 168 3.15 -2.25 12.56
C VAL A 168 2.22 -2.24 11.35
N ILE A 169 1.37 -1.23 11.20
CA ILE A 169 0.39 -1.15 10.10
C ILE A 169 0.82 -0.08 9.10
N THR A 170 0.75 -0.39 7.80
CA THR A 170 0.83 0.61 6.73
C THR A 170 -0.46 0.60 5.92
N THR A 171 -1.11 1.76 5.74
CA THR A 171 -2.38 1.84 4.98
C THR A 171 -2.56 3.20 4.29
N LYS A 172 -3.47 3.24 3.31
CA LYS A 172 -4.02 4.42 2.63
C LYS A 172 -5.50 4.63 2.95
N SER A 173 -6.05 3.89 3.91
CA SER A 173 -7.46 3.91 4.24
C SER A 173 -7.70 4.55 5.60
N ALA A 174 -8.68 5.46 5.66
CA ALA A 174 -9.14 6.04 6.91
C ALA A 174 -9.90 5.02 7.80
N LYS A 175 -10.27 3.86 7.24
CA LYS A 175 -10.96 2.78 7.97
C LYS A 175 -10.12 2.13 9.07
N VAL A 176 -8.82 2.40 9.13
CA VAL A 176 -7.99 1.99 10.28
C VAL A 176 -8.54 2.51 11.61
N VAL A 177 -9.27 3.63 11.58
CA VAL A 177 -9.94 4.19 12.75
C VAL A 177 -11.05 3.27 13.29
N ASP A 178 -11.63 2.40 12.47
CA ASP A 178 -12.68 1.45 12.93
C ASP A 178 -12.14 0.47 14.00
N ASP A 179 -10.81 0.26 14.04
CA ASP A 179 -10.12 -0.58 15.01
C ASP A 179 -9.29 0.23 16.03
N VAL A 180 -9.54 1.55 16.16
CA VAL A 180 -8.76 2.45 17.04
C VAL A 180 -8.68 1.95 18.48
N LEU A 181 -9.73 1.31 19.02
CA LEU A 181 -9.71 0.80 20.39
C LEU A 181 -8.72 -0.36 20.57
N LEU A 182 -8.59 -1.26 19.58
CA LEU A 182 -7.60 -2.34 19.62
C LEU A 182 -6.19 -1.79 19.48
N LEU A 183 -6.01 -0.81 18.59
CA LEU A 183 -4.72 -0.15 18.36
C LEU A 183 -4.29 0.67 19.59
N ALA A 184 -5.21 1.39 20.22
CA ALA A 184 -4.96 2.13 21.45
C ALA A 184 -4.56 1.19 22.61
N ASP A 185 -5.18 0.01 22.71
CA ASP A 185 -4.80 -0.96 23.75
C ASP A 185 -3.36 -1.45 23.58
N LEU A 186 -2.96 -1.80 22.36
CA LEU A 186 -1.57 -2.16 22.03
C LEU A 186 -0.60 -0.97 22.21
N ALA A 187 -1.05 0.25 21.91
CA ALA A 187 -0.22 1.44 21.96
C ALA A 187 0.19 1.81 23.39
N LYS A 188 -0.68 1.57 24.40
CA LYS A 188 -0.35 1.76 25.82
C LYS A 188 0.94 1.04 26.23
N ASP A 189 1.16 -0.14 25.65
CA ASP A 189 2.29 -1.01 25.91
C ASP A 189 3.44 -0.82 24.91
N ASN A 190 3.35 0.18 24.02
CA ASN A 190 4.28 0.41 22.92
C ASN A 190 4.43 -0.82 21.99
N LEU A 191 3.33 -1.51 21.70
CA LEU A 191 3.29 -2.69 20.82
C LEU A 191 2.83 -2.35 19.40
N THR A 192 2.38 -1.11 19.14
CA THR A 192 1.88 -0.73 17.81
C THR A 192 2.07 0.74 17.46
N GLY A 193 1.56 1.09 16.29
CA GLY A 193 1.61 2.36 15.58
C GLY A 193 1.11 2.14 14.16
N VAL A 194 0.92 3.25 13.44
CA VAL A 194 0.28 3.23 12.12
C VAL A 194 1.01 4.19 11.19
N ALA A 195 1.43 3.70 10.04
CA ALA A 195 1.92 4.47 8.92
C ALA A 195 0.79 4.75 7.92
N LEU A 196 0.32 5.99 7.84
CA LEU A 196 -0.65 6.44 6.84
C LEU A 196 0.06 7.05 5.64
N SER A 197 -0.20 6.53 4.44
CA SER A 197 0.36 7.15 3.23
C SER A 197 -0.51 8.31 2.74
N VAL A 198 0.06 9.51 2.71
CA VAL A 198 -0.57 10.73 2.14
C VAL A 198 0.34 11.23 1.03
N THR A 199 -0.12 11.08 -0.22
CA THR A 199 0.70 11.30 -1.43
C THR A 199 0.57 12.70 -2.00
N THR A 200 -0.59 13.32 -1.82
CA THR A 200 -0.99 14.64 -2.33
C THR A 200 -2.11 15.17 -1.44
N LEU A 201 -2.26 16.48 -1.34
CA LEU A 201 -3.41 17.13 -0.71
C LEU A 201 -4.54 17.38 -1.73
N ASP A 202 -4.21 17.36 -3.04
CA ASP A 202 -5.19 17.53 -4.11
C ASP A 202 -6.08 16.29 -4.30
N GLY A 203 -7.36 16.43 -3.96
CA GLY A 203 -8.37 15.38 -4.17
C GLY A 203 -8.64 15.04 -5.64
N LYS A 204 -8.35 15.94 -6.61
CA LYS A 204 -8.42 15.61 -8.05
C LYS A 204 -7.28 14.69 -8.44
N LEU A 205 -6.04 15.03 -8.08
CA LEU A 205 -4.89 14.17 -8.31
C LEU A 205 -5.03 12.81 -7.62
N ALA A 206 -5.48 12.78 -6.35
CA ALA A 206 -5.71 11.52 -5.64
C ALA A 206 -6.71 10.60 -6.36
N ARG A 207 -7.77 11.14 -6.97
CA ARG A 207 -8.78 10.35 -7.69
C ARG A 207 -8.25 9.66 -8.95
N ILE A 208 -7.26 10.24 -9.61
CA ILE A 208 -6.65 9.61 -10.80
C ILE A 208 -5.46 8.73 -10.44
N LEU A 209 -4.78 9.01 -9.32
CA LEU A 209 -3.57 8.29 -8.92
C LEU A 209 -3.87 7.05 -8.06
N GLU A 210 -4.89 7.14 -7.20
CA GLU A 210 -5.31 6.13 -6.22
C GLU A 210 -6.84 6.14 -6.01
N PRO A 211 -7.61 5.79 -7.06
CA PRO A 211 -9.02 6.12 -7.22
C PRO A 211 -9.97 5.62 -6.13
N ARG A 212 -9.61 4.51 -5.46
CA ARG A 212 -10.44 3.87 -4.45
C ARG A 212 -9.82 3.89 -3.05
N ALA A 213 -8.68 4.57 -2.88
CA ALA A 213 -8.16 4.89 -1.57
C ALA A 213 -9.01 5.97 -0.89
N SER A 214 -8.84 6.16 0.43
CA SER A 214 -9.50 7.26 1.12
C SER A 214 -9.01 8.62 0.58
N SER A 215 -9.86 9.64 0.58
CA SER A 215 -9.43 10.98 0.17
C SER A 215 -8.28 11.49 1.07
N PRO A 216 -7.40 12.39 0.58
CA PRO A 216 -6.30 12.91 1.38
C PRO A 216 -6.73 13.48 2.73
N HIS A 217 -7.79 14.29 2.74
CA HIS A 217 -8.31 14.87 3.98
C HIS A 217 -8.78 13.81 4.98
N LYS A 218 -9.50 12.78 4.54
CA LYS A 218 -9.92 11.67 5.42
C LYS A 218 -8.74 10.89 6.00
N ARG A 219 -7.63 10.77 5.25
CA ARG A 219 -6.40 10.15 5.77
C ARG A 219 -5.76 11.02 6.85
N LEU A 220 -5.72 12.34 6.67
CA LEU A 220 -5.23 13.26 7.69
C LEU A 220 -6.15 13.26 8.93
N GLU A 221 -7.47 13.25 8.76
CA GLU A 221 -8.40 13.08 9.89
C GLU A 221 -8.15 11.77 10.67
N ALA A 222 -7.85 10.67 9.96
CA ALA A 222 -7.45 9.42 10.58
C ALA A 222 -6.13 9.53 11.34
N VAL A 223 -5.16 10.32 10.85
CA VAL A 223 -3.93 10.64 11.60
C VAL A 223 -4.28 11.27 12.95
N ARG A 224 -5.13 12.31 12.95
CA ARG A 224 -5.55 12.98 14.18
C ARG A 224 -6.25 12.03 15.15
N LEU A 225 -7.24 11.27 14.67
CA LEU A 225 -8.01 10.36 15.52
C LEU A 225 -7.15 9.26 16.15
N LEU A 226 -6.16 8.74 15.42
CA LEU A 226 -5.22 7.76 15.96
C LEU A 226 -4.24 8.40 16.96
N ALA A 227 -3.71 9.59 16.64
CA ALA A 227 -2.80 10.32 17.52
C ALA A 227 -3.48 10.72 18.85
N ASP A 228 -4.73 11.21 18.78
CA ASP A 228 -5.55 11.54 19.95
C ASP A 228 -5.84 10.31 20.82
N ALA A 229 -5.90 9.12 20.21
CA ALA A 229 -6.04 7.84 20.91
C ALA A 229 -4.72 7.29 21.50
N GLY A 230 -3.62 8.05 21.39
CA GLY A 230 -2.30 7.66 21.89
C GLY A 230 -1.53 6.69 21.00
N VAL A 231 -2.00 6.43 19.78
CA VAL A 231 -1.29 5.59 18.81
C VAL A 231 -0.18 6.40 18.16
N TYR A 232 1.03 5.82 18.06
CA TYR A 232 2.09 6.45 17.27
C TYR A 232 1.73 6.44 15.78
N VAL A 233 1.58 7.61 15.19
CA VAL A 233 1.25 7.80 13.78
C VAL A 233 2.43 8.37 13.00
N HIS A 234 2.77 7.66 11.94
CA HIS A 234 3.74 8.05 10.94
C HIS A 234 3.03 8.44 9.65
N VAL A 235 3.38 9.56 9.03
CA VAL A 235 2.91 9.89 7.68
C VAL A 235 3.99 9.55 6.66
N ASN A 236 3.64 8.73 5.68
CA ASN A 236 4.53 8.35 4.59
C ASN A 236 4.15 9.07 3.29
N ILE A 237 4.98 10.02 2.87
CA ILE A 237 4.84 10.72 1.59
C ILE A 237 5.46 9.84 0.50
N ALA A 238 4.72 8.79 0.12
CA ALA A 238 5.19 7.78 -0.82
C ALA A 238 4.10 7.38 -1.83
N PRO A 239 4.29 7.69 -3.13
CA PRO A 239 5.51 8.24 -3.73
C PRO A 239 5.57 9.77 -3.78
N ILE A 240 6.78 10.32 -3.73
CA ILE A 240 7.09 11.61 -4.37
C ILE A 240 7.27 11.36 -5.87
N ILE A 241 6.46 12.02 -6.69
CA ILE A 241 6.46 11.95 -8.14
C ILE A 241 6.94 13.32 -8.67
N PRO A 242 8.14 13.39 -9.29
CA PRO A 242 8.68 14.64 -9.78
C PRO A 242 7.74 15.35 -10.75
N ALA A 243 7.63 16.68 -10.65
CA ALA A 243 6.72 17.54 -11.39
C ALA A 243 5.22 17.19 -11.29
N ILE A 244 4.82 16.31 -10.36
CA ILE A 244 3.43 15.92 -10.12
C ILE A 244 3.07 16.17 -8.64
N THR A 245 3.69 15.47 -7.69
CA THR A 245 3.42 15.61 -6.23
C THR A 245 4.56 16.29 -5.47
N ASP A 246 5.74 16.43 -6.08
CA ASP A 246 6.91 17.06 -5.45
C ASP A 246 6.74 18.55 -5.13
N THR A 247 5.76 19.21 -5.74
CA THR A 247 5.41 20.61 -5.41
C THR A 247 4.78 20.75 -4.02
N GLU A 248 4.15 19.70 -3.50
CA GLU A 248 3.38 19.72 -2.24
C GLU A 248 4.21 19.25 -1.02
N ILE A 249 5.53 19.07 -1.15
CA ILE A 249 6.37 18.48 -0.09
C ILE A 249 6.21 19.21 1.25
N GLU A 250 6.39 20.53 1.27
CA GLU A 250 6.33 21.33 2.48
C GLU A 250 4.91 21.36 3.06
N ASP A 251 3.89 21.45 2.21
CA ASP A 251 2.49 21.48 2.61
C ASP A 251 2.03 20.14 3.20
N LEU A 252 2.47 19.02 2.62
CA LEU A 252 2.22 17.68 3.17
C LEU A 252 2.87 17.48 4.53
N VAL A 253 4.09 17.98 4.73
CA VAL A 253 4.77 17.92 6.03
C VAL A 253 4.07 18.83 7.05
N ALA A 254 3.65 20.03 6.64
CA ALA A 254 2.88 20.94 7.49
C ALA A 254 1.56 20.30 7.94
N ALA A 255 0.79 19.76 6.99
CA ALA A 255 -0.47 19.10 7.26
C ALA A 255 -0.29 17.85 8.14
N ALA A 256 0.76 17.06 7.92
CA ALA A 256 1.06 15.92 8.79
C ALA A 256 1.30 16.35 10.24
N ALA A 257 2.05 17.44 10.47
CA ALA A 257 2.27 17.98 11.81
C ALA A 257 0.99 18.55 12.43
N GLU A 258 0.21 19.30 11.67
CA GLU A 258 -1.06 19.91 12.11
C GLU A 258 -2.06 18.85 12.59
N PHE A 259 -2.14 17.71 11.89
CA PHE A 259 -3.02 16.60 12.26
C PHE A 259 -2.40 15.67 13.31
N GLY A 260 -1.24 15.99 13.88
CA GLY A 260 -0.68 15.28 15.01
C GLY A 260 0.19 14.06 14.68
N ALA A 261 0.70 13.93 13.45
CA ALA A 261 1.69 12.90 13.15
C ALA A 261 2.98 13.15 13.96
N GLN A 262 3.63 12.10 14.46
CA GLN A 262 4.88 12.22 15.21
C GLN A 262 6.13 12.14 14.33
N SER A 263 6.00 11.61 13.12
CA SER A 263 7.10 11.56 12.16
C SER A 263 6.63 11.48 10.72
N VAL A 264 7.53 11.88 9.82
CA VAL A 264 7.30 11.83 8.37
C VAL A 264 8.48 11.20 7.66
N SER A 265 8.18 10.34 6.68
CA SER A 265 9.15 9.82 5.71
C SER A 265 8.66 10.04 4.29
N TRP A 266 9.54 9.78 3.34
CA TRP A 266 9.24 9.90 1.92
C TRP A 266 9.99 8.84 1.14
N ILE A 267 9.43 8.47 -0.01
CA ILE A 267 10.06 7.56 -0.97
C ILE A 267 9.79 8.14 -2.37
N PRO A 268 10.80 8.36 -3.23
CA PRO A 268 10.55 8.73 -4.61
C PRO A 268 9.94 7.55 -5.36
N ILE A 269 9.11 7.82 -6.37
CA ILE A 269 8.42 6.79 -7.13
C ILE A 269 9.37 5.65 -7.59
N ARG A 270 8.84 4.43 -7.52
CA ARG A 270 9.51 3.19 -7.95
C ARG A 270 8.65 2.53 -9.02
N LEU A 271 9.28 2.09 -10.09
CA LEU A 271 8.59 1.54 -11.27
C LEU A 271 9.10 0.12 -11.61
N PRO A 272 9.00 -0.85 -10.69
CA PRO A 272 9.48 -2.20 -10.96
C PRO A 272 8.65 -2.88 -12.06
N HIS A 273 9.30 -3.62 -12.94
CA HIS A 273 8.67 -4.52 -13.92
C HIS A 273 7.49 -3.87 -14.68
N GLU A 274 6.30 -4.45 -14.61
CA GLU A 274 5.08 -4.02 -15.33
C GLU A 274 4.55 -2.66 -14.84
N VAL A 275 5.03 -2.14 -13.70
CA VAL A 275 4.62 -0.81 -13.21
C VAL A 275 5.16 0.30 -14.11
N ALA A 276 6.36 0.17 -14.68
CA ALA A 276 6.95 1.18 -15.55
C ALA A 276 6.12 1.48 -16.81
N PRO A 277 5.70 0.48 -17.62
CA PRO A 277 4.83 0.74 -18.76
C PRO A 277 3.45 1.27 -18.35
N LEU A 278 2.82 0.71 -17.29
CA LEU A 278 1.52 1.18 -16.79
C LEU A 278 1.57 2.65 -16.36
N PHE A 279 2.62 3.06 -15.65
CA PHE A 279 2.78 4.43 -15.18
C PHE A 279 3.04 5.41 -16.33
N ARG A 280 3.82 5.01 -17.35
CA ARG A 280 4.01 5.84 -18.55
C ARG A 280 2.70 6.11 -19.26
N GLU A 281 1.90 5.08 -19.45
CA GLU A 281 0.59 5.19 -20.10
C GLU A 281 -0.34 6.12 -19.33
N TRP A 282 -0.38 5.97 -18.00
CA TRP A 282 -1.11 6.88 -17.12
C TRP A 282 -0.61 8.32 -17.24
N LEU A 283 0.71 8.56 -17.28
CA LEU A 283 1.28 9.89 -17.50
C LEU A 283 0.87 10.48 -18.84
N TYR A 284 0.93 9.73 -19.94
CA TYR A 284 0.50 10.21 -21.25
C TYR A 284 -0.99 10.51 -21.31
N THR A 285 -1.80 9.79 -20.54
CA THR A 285 -3.25 9.97 -20.49
C THR A 285 -3.64 11.21 -19.69
N HIS A 286 -3.00 11.43 -18.54
CA HIS A 286 -3.41 12.49 -17.60
C HIS A 286 -2.52 13.75 -17.64
N PHE A 287 -1.28 13.64 -18.08
CA PHE A 287 -0.27 14.70 -18.08
C PHE A 287 0.62 14.67 -19.35
N PRO A 288 0.02 14.69 -20.56
CA PRO A 288 0.77 14.53 -21.81
C PRO A 288 1.86 15.59 -22.03
N ASP A 289 1.62 16.81 -21.56
CA ASP A 289 2.51 17.97 -21.66
C ASP A 289 3.81 17.82 -20.85
N ARG A 290 3.78 17.04 -19.77
CA ARG A 290 4.94 16.84 -18.87
C ARG A 290 5.40 15.39 -18.74
N ALA A 291 4.74 14.43 -19.39
CA ALA A 291 5.07 13.00 -19.32
C ALA A 291 6.56 12.70 -19.58
N ALA A 292 7.12 13.27 -20.65
CA ALA A 292 8.54 13.10 -21.00
C ALA A 292 9.47 13.67 -19.93
N LYS A 293 9.15 14.86 -19.41
CA LYS A 293 9.92 15.53 -18.34
C LYS A 293 9.92 14.68 -17.06
N VAL A 294 8.75 14.20 -16.63
CA VAL A 294 8.61 13.34 -15.44
C VAL A 294 9.47 12.09 -15.59
N MET A 295 9.37 11.38 -16.73
CA MET A 295 10.13 10.16 -16.96
C MET A 295 11.65 10.39 -17.03
N ASN A 296 12.10 11.53 -17.58
CA ASN A 296 13.52 11.88 -17.59
C ASN A 296 14.04 12.10 -16.17
N ILE A 297 13.31 12.84 -15.32
CA ILE A 297 13.71 13.03 -13.92
C ILE A 297 13.73 11.69 -13.17
N ILE A 298 12.75 10.81 -13.41
CA ILE A 298 12.75 9.46 -12.82
C ILE A 298 14.01 8.68 -13.23
N ARG A 299 14.44 8.78 -14.49
CA ARG A 299 15.67 8.11 -14.95
C ARG A 299 16.91 8.71 -14.31
N ASP A 300 16.98 10.02 -14.16
CA ASP A 300 18.08 10.70 -13.48
C ASP A 300 18.21 10.22 -12.03
N LEU A 301 17.09 10.04 -11.33
CA LEU A 301 17.03 9.49 -9.96
C LEU A 301 17.53 8.04 -9.86
N ARG A 302 17.67 7.33 -10.99
CA ARG A 302 17.87 5.88 -11.09
C ARG A 302 19.01 5.51 -12.04
N GLY A 303 19.93 6.44 -12.33
CA GLY A 303 21.10 6.18 -13.18
C GLY A 303 20.75 5.80 -14.62
N GLY A 304 19.76 6.48 -15.21
CA GLY A 304 19.33 6.31 -16.59
C GLY A 304 18.23 5.24 -16.81
N LYS A 305 17.82 4.52 -15.77
CA LYS A 305 16.81 3.44 -15.84
C LYS A 305 15.46 3.90 -15.31
N ASP A 306 14.36 3.24 -15.67
CA ASP A 306 13.05 3.56 -15.09
C ASP A 306 12.93 3.14 -13.61
N ASN A 307 13.75 2.18 -13.17
CA ASN A 307 13.75 1.67 -11.80
C ASN A 307 15.13 1.17 -11.37
N ASP A 308 15.39 1.25 -10.06
CA ASP A 308 16.56 0.69 -9.40
C ASP A 308 16.11 -0.38 -8.38
N PRO A 309 16.53 -1.66 -8.52
CA PRO A 309 16.18 -2.72 -7.57
C PRO A 309 17.15 -2.82 -6.38
N ALA A 310 18.32 -2.17 -6.42
CA ALA A 310 19.36 -2.37 -5.43
C ALA A 310 18.96 -1.86 -4.04
N PHE A 311 19.37 -2.59 -2.99
CA PHE A 311 19.17 -2.13 -1.62
C PHE A 311 19.86 -0.79 -1.38
N PHE A 312 19.38 -0.04 -0.40
CA PHE A 312 19.82 1.31 0.00
C PHE A 312 19.51 2.42 -1.01
N SER A 313 19.61 2.16 -2.32
CA SER A 313 19.36 3.15 -3.37
C SER A 313 17.91 3.15 -3.89
N ARG A 314 17.25 1.98 -3.97
CA ARG A 314 15.87 1.85 -4.49
C ARG A 314 14.83 2.74 -3.78
N MET A 315 15.00 3.00 -2.48
CA MET A 315 14.08 3.84 -1.70
C MET A 315 14.50 5.31 -1.60
N ARG A 316 15.71 5.67 -2.03
CA ARG A 316 16.26 7.03 -1.85
C ARG A 316 16.43 7.80 -3.15
N GLY A 317 16.76 7.10 -4.24
CA GLY A 317 17.23 7.71 -5.48
C GLY A 317 18.62 8.34 -5.31
N THR A 318 19.22 8.73 -6.45
CA THR A 318 20.54 9.37 -6.52
C THR A 318 20.48 10.65 -7.36
N GLY A 319 21.59 11.40 -7.41
CA GLY A 319 21.69 12.62 -8.21
C GLY A 319 21.09 13.88 -7.56
N SER A 320 21.14 14.98 -8.30
CA SER A 320 20.75 16.32 -7.83
C SER A 320 19.28 16.41 -7.43
N TRP A 321 18.39 15.76 -8.18
CA TRP A 321 16.96 15.71 -7.85
C TRP A 321 16.68 15.00 -6.53
N ALA A 322 17.38 13.90 -6.24
CA ALA A 322 17.23 13.20 -4.97
C ALA A 322 17.71 14.08 -3.80
N GLU A 323 18.81 14.81 -3.99
CA GLU A 323 19.35 15.71 -2.97
C GLU A 323 18.46 16.93 -2.74
N LEU A 324 17.84 17.47 -3.80
CA LEU A 324 16.85 18.54 -3.71
C LEU A 324 15.64 18.10 -2.86
N ILE A 325 15.05 16.95 -3.19
CA ILE A 325 13.91 16.40 -2.44
C ILE A 325 14.31 16.15 -0.97
N ARG A 326 15.49 15.55 -0.74
CA ARG A 326 16.02 15.29 0.60
C ARG A 326 16.20 16.57 1.41
N THR A 327 16.75 17.61 0.78
CA THR A 327 16.97 18.92 1.42
C THR A 327 15.65 19.59 1.77
N ARG A 328 14.68 19.61 0.85
CA ARG A 328 13.33 20.15 1.10
C ARG A 328 12.64 19.41 2.24
N MET A 329 12.63 18.07 2.21
CA MET A 329 12.07 17.24 3.27
C MET A 329 12.74 17.49 4.62
N ARG A 330 14.06 17.63 4.66
CA ARG A 330 14.80 17.94 5.91
C ARG A 330 14.43 19.30 6.47
N ILE A 331 14.39 20.34 5.63
CA ILE A 331 14.03 21.71 6.04
C ILE A 331 12.59 21.74 6.58
N ALA A 332 11.64 21.15 5.83
CA ALA A 332 10.24 21.10 6.24
C ALA A 332 10.06 20.36 7.57
N LYS A 333 10.69 19.20 7.72
CA LYS A 333 10.66 18.41 8.95
C LYS A 333 11.21 19.18 10.15
N ASN A 334 12.34 19.85 9.99
CA ASN A 334 12.94 20.67 11.04
C ASN A 334 12.02 21.84 11.42
N ARG A 335 11.38 22.50 10.44
CA ARG A 335 10.46 23.60 10.69
C ARG A 335 9.26 23.19 11.54
N TYR A 336 8.72 22.00 11.32
CA TYR A 336 7.53 21.50 12.03
C TYR A 336 7.83 20.51 13.16
N GLY A 337 9.09 20.37 13.57
CA GLY A 337 9.49 19.48 14.68
C GLY A 337 9.28 17.98 14.40
N LEU A 338 9.14 17.59 13.14
CA LEU A 338 8.86 16.21 12.75
C LEU A 338 10.15 15.39 12.56
N GLY A 339 10.25 14.27 13.27
CA GLY A 339 11.39 13.36 13.16
C GLY A 339 11.35 12.44 11.94
N SER A 340 12.44 11.68 11.73
CA SER A 340 12.36 10.40 11.00
C SER A 340 11.63 9.36 11.86
N SER A 341 11.08 8.31 11.26
CA SER A 341 10.45 7.22 12.02
C SER A 341 11.43 6.70 13.07
N LYS A 342 11.13 6.96 14.35
CA LYS A 342 11.86 6.45 15.52
C LYS A 342 11.08 5.32 16.18
N TRP A 343 10.10 4.77 15.47
CA TRP A 343 9.15 3.86 16.03
C TRP A 343 9.80 2.49 16.25
N SER A 344 10.13 2.22 17.51
CA SER A 344 10.56 0.92 18.02
C SER A 344 9.45 0.40 18.91
N VAL A 345 8.88 -0.74 18.55
CA VAL A 345 7.88 -1.44 19.35
C VAL A 345 8.54 -2.50 20.24
N ARG A 346 7.91 -2.79 21.37
CA ARG A 346 8.35 -3.80 22.32
C ARG A 346 7.99 -5.21 21.84
N SER A 347 8.86 -6.17 22.09
CA SER A 347 8.61 -7.61 21.82
C SER A 347 8.59 -8.46 23.09
N ASP A 348 8.94 -7.87 24.24
CA ASP A 348 9.15 -8.56 25.51
C ASP A 348 7.86 -8.88 26.27
N LEU A 349 6.72 -8.32 25.84
CA LEU A 349 5.41 -8.53 26.47
C LEU A 349 4.60 -9.68 25.86
N PHE A 350 5.13 -10.35 24.85
CA PHE A 350 4.43 -11.41 24.14
C PHE A 350 4.02 -12.56 25.08
N VAL A 351 2.77 -12.98 24.97
CA VAL A 351 2.23 -14.15 25.64
C VAL A 351 1.71 -15.14 24.58
N PRO A 352 2.22 -16.38 24.54
CA PRO A 352 1.73 -17.39 23.60
C PRO A 352 0.22 -17.62 23.76
N PRO A 353 -0.54 -17.73 22.67
CA PRO A 353 -1.98 -17.96 22.75
C PRO A 353 -2.26 -19.36 23.30
N ASN A 354 -3.35 -19.47 24.05
CA ASN A 354 -3.77 -20.74 24.61
C ASN A 354 -4.42 -21.61 23.52
N VAL A 355 -3.79 -22.74 23.19
CA VAL A 355 -4.30 -23.65 22.14
C VAL A 355 -5.25 -24.70 22.72
N SER A 356 -5.24 -24.93 24.03
CA SER A 356 -5.99 -26.01 24.70
C SER A 356 -7.29 -25.55 25.38
N GLY A 357 -7.63 -24.25 25.34
CA GLY A 357 -8.86 -23.73 25.97
C GLY A 357 -8.83 -23.80 27.51
N GLN A 358 -7.67 -24.05 28.11
CA GLN A 358 -7.53 -24.21 29.55
C GLN A 358 -7.19 -22.86 30.18
N LEU A 359 -8.16 -22.18 30.80
CA LEU A 359 -7.98 -20.87 31.45
C LEU A 359 -6.62 -20.79 32.18
N ASN A 360 -5.81 -19.79 31.82
CA ASN A 360 -4.60 -19.47 32.57
C ASN A 360 -5.06 -18.94 33.94
N LEU A 361 -4.96 -19.79 34.97
CA LEU A 361 -5.14 -19.41 36.36
C LEU A 361 -3.85 -18.75 36.85
N PHE A 362 -3.70 -17.45 36.65
CA PHE A 362 -2.85 -16.59 37.47
C PHE A 362 -3.41 -15.17 37.53
#